data_AF-A0A1H2R0A7-F1
#
_entry.id   AF-A0A1H2R0A7-F1
#
_cell.length_a   1.000
_cell.length_b   1.000
_cell.length_c   1.000
_cell.angle_alpha   90.00
_cell.angle_beta   90.00
_cell.angle_gamma   90.00
#
_symmetry.space_group_name_H-M   'P 1'
#
loop_
_entity.id
_entity.type
_entity.pdbx_description
1 polymer ?
#
loop_
_entity_poly.entity_id
_entity_poly.type
_entity_poly.pdbx_seq_one_letter_code
_entity_poly.pdbx_strand_id
1 'polypeptide(L)'
;MIKNPTNINIKSCIQLFLIFSVFLIINGCAQNDAYRINFAPCTFNQPDDCSQNALQYYVPNQAAEYRLGFVEFDDQGQLRQREQMEAVLDNYYTVAAKDDVLLILFIHGWHHSARPGDDNIFEFRKLLEKIARIENTSANVNNHAPRKILGLYVGWRGESIEIPLLNKITFWERKNTAHEIGLQGVNELLLKVEEIVNIKIGMETTEHKPRNNRLIVIGHSFGGTVLYTALQQIMADRFVDSRPKKTHSDDAKGFGDLVILMNPAFEAIRFATLYDISQQDCRNYFPSQLPRMAILTSEKDYATRFAFPLGRSFSTIFETHKTSKRHHCTADGPKEVFIEQGEADRNAIGHFKPYHTHELVPATTKQLRSNDSKYSDLKNIWSKQINEGTLHFEDVDLIHLGNTKPLNPYLNIYVDGKLIPDHIKIWGDSISDFIRDLIVLSSLPVQNGKH
;
A
#
# COMPACT_ATOMS: atom_id res chain seq x y z
N MET A 1 35.14 33.12 -59.88
CA MET A 1 35.70 32.20 -58.87
C MET A 1 34.74 32.17 -57.68
N ILE A 2 33.83 31.21 -57.62
CA ILE A 2 32.99 30.97 -56.44
C ILE A 2 33.21 29.50 -56.10
N LYS A 3 33.96 29.23 -55.02
CA LYS A 3 34.23 27.88 -54.52
C LYS A 3 33.05 27.42 -53.66
N ASN A 4 32.65 26.18 -53.92
CA ASN A 4 31.56 25.40 -53.32
C ASN A 4 31.53 25.36 -51.78
N PRO A 5 30.35 25.08 -51.20
CA PRO A 5 30.14 25.02 -49.76
C PRO A 5 30.76 23.75 -49.14
N THR A 6 31.12 23.90 -47.87
CA THR A 6 31.65 22.87 -46.96
C THR A 6 30.76 21.62 -46.92
N ASN A 7 31.29 20.50 -47.42
CA ASN A 7 30.77 19.17 -47.17
C ASN A 7 30.94 18.83 -45.68
N ILE A 8 29.91 19.08 -44.87
CA ILE A 8 29.83 18.51 -43.53
C ILE A 8 29.75 16.99 -43.72
N ASN A 9 30.76 16.28 -43.23
CA ASN A 9 30.89 14.84 -43.41
C ASN A 9 29.82 14.13 -42.56
N ILE A 10 28.66 13.86 -43.17
CA ILE A 10 27.48 13.26 -42.54
C ILE A 10 27.83 11.99 -41.73
N LYS A 11 28.82 11.20 -42.19
CA LYS A 11 29.30 10.01 -41.47
C LYS A 11 29.94 10.35 -40.12
N SER A 12 30.69 11.46 -40.04
CA SER A 12 31.33 11.92 -38.81
C SER A 12 30.31 12.46 -37.81
N CYS A 13 29.27 13.16 -38.28
CA CYS A 13 28.14 13.57 -37.43
C CYS A 13 27.33 12.37 -36.91
N ILE A 14 27.04 11.37 -37.75
CA ILE A 14 26.34 10.15 -37.34
C ILE A 14 27.16 9.36 -36.31
N GLN A 15 28.48 9.28 -36.51
CA GLN A 15 29.37 8.58 -35.59
C GLN A 15 29.53 9.31 -34.26
N LEU A 16 29.60 10.65 -34.26
CA LEU A 16 29.56 11.46 -33.03
C LEU A 16 28.22 11.31 -32.30
N PHE A 17 27.11 11.30 -33.04
CA PHE A 17 25.78 11.14 -32.47
C PHE A 17 25.59 9.74 -31.87
N LEU A 18 26.09 8.69 -32.52
CA LEU A 18 26.11 7.32 -31.99
C LEU A 18 26.97 7.21 -30.74
N ILE A 19 28.17 7.78 -30.73
CA ILE A 19 29.05 7.77 -29.55
C ILE A 19 28.41 8.55 -28.40
N PHE A 20 27.81 9.70 -28.67
CA PHE A 20 27.11 10.50 -27.66
C PHE A 20 25.86 9.79 -27.13
N SER A 21 25.10 9.10 -28.00
CA SER A 21 23.94 8.31 -27.61
C SER A 21 24.33 7.10 -26.75
N VAL A 22 25.40 6.40 -27.12
CA VAL A 22 25.95 5.28 -26.34
C VAL A 22 26.51 5.78 -25.00
N PHE A 23 27.17 6.94 -24.96
CA PHE A 23 27.68 7.54 -23.72
C PHE A 23 26.55 7.98 -22.77
N LEU A 24 25.44 8.50 -23.31
CA LEU A 24 24.24 8.81 -22.54
C LEU A 24 23.57 7.54 -21.98
N ILE A 25 23.52 6.46 -22.77
CA ILE A 25 22.96 5.18 -22.33
C ILE A 25 23.81 4.55 -21.21
N ILE A 26 25.13 4.62 -21.29
CA ILE A 26 26.04 3.99 -20.30
C ILE A 26 26.04 4.74 -18.96
N ASN A 27 25.95 6.07 -18.97
CA ASN A 27 25.96 6.87 -17.73
C ASN A 27 24.56 7.15 -17.16
N GLY A 28 23.50 6.73 -17.83
CA GLY A 28 22.11 6.95 -17.41
C GLY A 28 21.43 5.74 -16.78
N CYS A 29 22.14 4.64 -16.52
CA CYS A 29 21.56 3.45 -15.89
C CYS A 29 21.47 3.64 -14.37
N ALA A 30 20.27 3.46 -13.81
CA ALA A 30 20.11 3.41 -12.37
C ALA A 30 20.87 2.21 -11.77
N GLN A 31 21.40 2.39 -10.55
CA GLN A 31 22.16 1.35 -9.83
C GLN A 31 21.35 0.04 -9.74
N ASN A 32 22.02 -1.07 -10.05
CA ASN A 32 21.44 -2.41 -10.08
C ASN A 32 22.01 -3.33 -8.98
N ASP A 33 22.28 -2.77 -7.81
CA ASP A 33 22.81 -3.45 -6.62
C ASP A 33 22.06 -2.97 -5.37
N ALA A 34 22.19 -3.69 -4.26
CA ALA A 34 21.60 -3.30 -2.98
C ALA A 34 22.22 -2.03 -2.41
N TYR A 35 21.42 -1.20 -1.74
CA TYR A 35 21.84 0.03 -1.06
C TYR A 35 22.11 -0.17 0.43
N ARG A 36 21.52 -1.19 1.07
CA ARG A 36 21.56 -1.39 2.52
C ARG A 36 22.35 -2.65 2.88
N ILE A 37 23.64 -2.61 2.59
CA ILE A 37 24.57 -3.76 2.68
C ILE A 37 25.15 -4.03 4.09
N ASN A 38 24.92 -3.15 5.07
CA ASN A 38 25.34 -3.36 6.45
C ASN A 38 24.15 -3.83 7.30
N PHE A 39 24.23 -5.04 7.86
CA PHE A 39 23.10 -5.63 8.60
C PHE A 39 23.16 -5.39 10.11
N ALA A 40 24.22 -4.74 10.60
CA ALA A 40 24.27 -4.32 11.99
C ALA A 40 23.28 -3.16 12.24
N PRO A 41 22.58 -3.15 13.39
CA PRO A 41 21.77 -2.01 13.78
C PRO A 41 22.59 -0.72 13.90
N CYS A 42 22.00 0.39 13.47
CA CYS A 42 22.61 1.72 13.57
C CYS A 42 21.60 2.73 14.11
N THR A 43 22.06 3.67 14.93
CA THR A 43 21.19 4.74 15.46
C THR A 43 21.15 5.90 14.47
N PHE A 44 19.99 6.14 13.88
CA PHE A 44 19.74 7.21 12.92
C PHE A 44 19.28 8.46 13.68
N ASN A 45 19.97 9.59 13.51
CA ASN A 45 19.56 10.87 14.09
C ASN A 45 19.28 11.92 13.02
N GLN A 46 20.01 11.89 11.92
CA GLN A 46 19.91 12.84 10.82
C GLN A 46 20.15 12.16 9.46
N PRO A 47 19.78 12.81 8.34
CA PRO A 47 20.13 12.33 7.01
C PRO A 47 21.62 11.98 6.89
N ASP A 48 21.93 10.98 6.05
CA ASP A 48 23.25 10.36 5.85
C ASP A 48 23.75 9.43 6.98
N ASP A 49 23.21 9.52 8.20
CA ASP A 49 23.43 8.49 9.21
C ASP A 49 22.92 7.14 8.68
N CYS A 50 23.63 6.06 9.04
CA CYS A 50 23.19 4.70 8.75
C CYS A 50 22.88 4.45 7.27
N SER A 51 23.50 5.19 6.35
CA SER A 51 23.16 5.19 4.92
C SER A 51 23.21 3.79 4.31
N GLN A 52 24.17 2.95 4.72
CA GLN A 52 24.28 1.57 4.25
C GLN A 52 23.60 0.55 5.17
N ASN A 53 23.00 0.96 6.29
CA ASN A 53 22.46 0.02 7.27
C ASN A 53 21.02 -0.40 6.93
N ALA A 54 20.80 -1.72 6.90
CA ALA A 54 19.50 -2.33 6.73
C ALA A 54 18.62 -2.22 7.98
N LEU A 55 19.23 -2.04 9.16
CA LEU A 55 18.52 -1.84 10.43
C LEU A 55 18.88 -0.48 11.02
N GLN A 56 17.85 0.33 11.26
CA GLN A 56 18.00 1.68 11.77
C GLN A 56 17.07 1.93 12.96
N TYR A 57 17.60 2.50 14.02
CA TYR A 57 16.86 2.87 15.22
C TYR A 57 16.76 4.38 15.31
N TYR A 58 15.54 4.90 15.41
CA TYR A 58 15.29 6.30 15.63
C TYR A 58 14.77 6.48 17.05
N VAL A 59 15.54 7.19 17.89
CA VAL A 59 15.25 7.37 19.31
C VAL A 59 15.43 8.83 19.71
N PRO A 60 14.67 9.78 19.14
CA PRO A 60 14.79 11.20 19.50
C PRO A 60 14.31 11.45 20.93
N ASN A 61 13.33 10.65 21.38
CA ASN A 61 12.75 10.55 22.72
C ASN A 61 11.85 9.31 22.75
N GLN A 62 11.39 8.90 23.94
CA GLN A 62 10.57 7.69 24.10
C GLN A 62 9.24 7.75 23.34
N ALA A 63 8.64 8.94 23.17
CA ALA A 63 7.33 9.09 22.56
C ALA A 63 7.33 8.91 21.04
N ALA A 64 8.48 8.98 20.39
CA ALA A 64 8.62 8.93 18.93
C ALA A 64 9.58 7.82 18.46
N GLU A 65 9.84 6.83 19.32
CA GLU A 65 10.76 5.72 19.02
C GLU A 65 10.20 4.80 17.93
N TYR A 66 11.01 4.50 16.91
CA TYR A 66 10.71 3.45 15.94
C TYR A 66 11.98 2.74 15.45
N ARG A 67 11.81 1.53 14.93
CA ARG A 67 12.84 0.79 14.19
C ARG A 67 12.46 0.73 12.72
N LEU A 68 13.43 0.90 11.82
CA LEU A 68 13.23 0.84 10.38
C LEU A 68 14.19 -0.18 9.76
N GLY A 69 13.61 -1.16 9.09
CA GLY A 69 14.26 -2.25 8.38
C GLY A 69 14.15 -2.06 6.87
N PHE A 70 15.13 -2.54 6.12
CA PHE A 70 15.11 -2.53 4.65
C PHE A 70 15.32 -3.93 4.10
N VAL A 71 14.48 -4.32 3.15
CA VAL A 71 14.64 -5.56 2.38
C VAL A 71 14.55 -5.22 0.90
N GLU A 72 15.56 -5.62 0.14
CA GLU A 72 15.73 -5.22 -1.26
C GLU A 72 15.59 -6.41 -2.21
N PHE A 73 14.86 -6.18 -3.30
CA PHE A 73 14.60 -7.16 -4.36
C PHE A 73 15.24 -6.72 -5.69
N ASP A 74 15.58 -7.70 -6.51
CA ASP A 74 15.96 -7.48 -7.91
C ASP A 74 14.73 -7.47 -8.83
N ASP A 75 14.98 -7.23 -10.12
CA ASP A 75 13.91 -7.16 -11.13
C ASP A 75 13.26 -8.52 -11.43
N GLN A 76 13.82 -9.62 -10.94
CA GLN A 76 13.27 -10.98 -11.06
C GLN A 76 12.51 -11.38 -9.79
N GLY A 77 12.32 -10.44 -8.85
CA GLY A 77 11.66 -10.69 -7.58
C GLY A 77 12.46 -11.56 -6.62
N GLN A 78 13.78 -11.71 -6.84
CA GLN A 78 14.66 -12.39 -5.89
C GLN A 78 15.21 -11.40 -4.86
N LEU A 79 15.49 -11.88 -3.66
CA LEU A 79 16.19 -11.09 -2.65
C LEU A 79 17.58 -10.73 -3.18
N ARG A 80 17.95 -9.45 -3.05
CA ARG A 80 19.33 -9.02 -3.37
C ARG A 80 20.35 -9.70 -2.47
N GLN A 81 20.02 -9.81 -1.18
CA GLN A 81 20.84 -10.45 -0.16
C GLN A 81 19.91 -11.15 0.83
N ARG A 82 20.09 -12.47 1.00
CA ARG A 82 19.25 -13.28 1.89
C ARG A 82 19.45 -12.86 3.35
N GLU A 83 20.71 -12.63 3.70
CA GLU A 83 21.19 -12.25 5.02
C GLU A 83 20.62 -10.89 5.48
N GLN A 84 20.33 -10.00 4.53
CA GLN A 84 19.67 -8.72 4.80
C GLN A 84 18.28 -8.94 5.39
N MET A 85 17.47 -9.76 4.72
CA MET A 85 16.12 -10.08 5.17
C MET A 85 16.16 -10.81 6.51
N GLU A 86 17.03 -11.81 6.65
CA GLU A 86 17.16 -12.57 7.90
C GLU A 86 17.54 -11.67 9.08
N ALA A 87 18.54 -10.81 8.93
CA ALA A 87 18.94 -9.89 9.99
C ALA A 87 17.79 -8.95 10.43
N VAL A 88 17.02 -8.43 9.46
CA VAL A 88 15.85 -7.58 9.76
C VAL A 88 14.76 -8.35 10.48
N LEU A 89 14.39 -9.53 9.97
CA LEU A 89 13.32 -10.35 10.52
C LEU A 89 13.68 -10.93 11.90
N ASP A 90 14.92 -11.33 12.13
CA ASP A 90 15.40 -11.82 13.43
C ASP A 90 15.34 -10.72 14.50
N ASN A 91 15.65 -9.47 14.12
CA ASN A 91 15.49 -8.34 15.01
C ASN A 91 14.01 -8.13 15.38
N TYR A 92 13.13 -8.22 14.39
CA TYR A 92 11.69 -7.97 14.58
C TYR A 92 11.04 -9.07 15.38
N TYR A 93 11.40 -10.33 15.12
CA TYR A 93 11.00 -11.48 15.90
C TYR A 93 11.37 -11.29 17.38
N THR A 94 12.63 -10.90 17.66
CA THR A 94 13.11 -10.69 19.03
C THR A 94 12.31 -9.62 19.79
N VAL A 95 11.91 -8.55 19.10
CA VAL A 95 11.07 -7.49 19.70
C VAL A 95 9.64 -7.99 19.89
N ALA A 96 9.02 -8.51 18.83
CA ALA A 96 7.63 -8.96 18.84
C ALA A 96 7.37 -10.09 19.85
N ALA A 97 8.39 -10.89 20.18
CA ALA A 97 8.29 -11.97 21.15
C ALA A 97 8.20 -11.44 22.59
N LYS A 98 8.80 -10.27 22.86
CA LYS A 98 8.87 -9.66 24.19
C LYS A 98 7.81 -8.58 24.36
N ASP A 99 7.76 -7.64 23.42
CA ASP A 99 6.93 -6.44 23.45
C ASP A 99 5.78 -6.55 22.45
N ASP A 100 4.69 -5.84 22.68
CA ASP A 100 3.62 -5.73 21.69
C ASP A 100 4.08 -4.80 20.57
N VAL A 101 3.89 -5.18 19.30
CA VAL A 101 4.39 -4.41 18.16
C VAL A 101 3.29 -3.96 17.22
N LEU A 102 3.50 -2.80 16.59
CA LEU A 102 2.79 -2.38 15.38
C LEU A 102 3.81 -2.33 14.24
N LEU A 103 3.72 -3.31 13.35
CA LEU A 103 4.58 -3.44 12.19
C LEU A 103 3.89 -2.81 10.98
N ILE A 104 4.54 -1.83 10.37
CA ILE A 104 4.07 -1.14 9.17
C ILE A 104 5.07 -1.45 8.06
N LEU A 105 4.62 -2.10 7.00
CA LEU A 105 5.42 -2.38 5.81
C LEU A 105 5.02 -1.42 4.70
N PHE A 106 6.01 -0.83 4.02
CA PHE A 106 5.79 0.03 2.86
C PHE A 106 6.57 -0.46 1.64
N ILE A 107 5.88 -0.63 0.50
CA ILE A 107 6.46 -0.94 -0.80
C ILE A 107 6.32 0.29 -1.71
N HIS A 108 7.45 0.83 -2.16
CA HIS A 108 7.47 2.03 -2.99
C HIS A 108 7.09 1.77 -4.45
N GLY A 109 6.70 2.86 -5.13
CA GLY A 109 6.34 2.87 -6.54
C GLY A 109 7.50 3.13 -7.50
N TRP A 110 7.12 3.47 -8.73
CA TRP A 110 8.04 3.92 -9.78
C TRP A 110 8.80 5.18 -9.35
N HIS A 111 10.02 5.39 -9.86
CA HIS A 111 10.92 6.51 -9.49
C HIS A 111 11.55 6.46 -8.09
N HIS A 112 11.41 5.35 -7.37
CA HIS A 112 11.96 5.18 -6.03
C HIS A 112 12.80 3.92 -5.87
N SER A 113 13.62 3.89 -4.82
CA SER A 113 14.43 2.72 -4.45
C SER A 113 14.70 2.71 -2.93
N ALA A 114 15.60 1.83 -2.47
CA ALA A 114 16.11 1.86 -1.10
C ALA A 114 17.29 2.84 -0.90
N ARG A 115 17.63 3.66 -1.90
CA ARG A 115 18.74 4.61 -1.88
C ARG A 115 18.65 5.56 -0.68
N PRO A 116 19.77 5.85 0.01
CA PRO A 116 19.80 6.91 1.03
C PRO A 116 19.29 8.24 0.47
N GLY A 117 18.47 8.93 1.24
CA GLY A 117 17.88 10.22 0.83
C GLY A 117 16.70 10.12 -0.15
N ASP A 118 16.15 8.94 -0.44
CA ASP A 118 14.91 8.81 -1.22
C ASP A 118 13.71 9.45 -0.49
N ASP A 119 12.93 10.26 -1.22
CA ASP A 119 11.79 11.00 -0.66
C ASP A 119 10.71 10.08 -0.06
N ASN A 120 10.49 8.89 -0.62
CA ASN A 120 9.53 7.93 -0.06
C ASN A 120 10.01 7.35 1.27
N ILE A 121 11.33 7.18 1.45
CA ILE A 121 11.90 6.80 2.74
C ILE A 121 11.68 7.93 3.75
N PHE A 122 11.86 9.19 3.33
CA PHE A 122 11.64 10.34 4.20
C PHE A 122 10.17 10.46 4.65
N GLU A 123 9.21 10.37 3.73
CA GLU A 123 7.79 10.42 4.08
C GLU A 123 7.36 9.21 4.92
N PHE A 124 7.90 8.02 4.65
CA PHE A 124 7.64 6.85 5.47
C PHE A 124 8.14 7.02 6.91
N ARG A 125 9.32 7.63 7.12
CA ARG A 125 9.81 7.96 8.47
C ARG A 125 8.87 8.89 9.21
N LYS A 126 8.34 9.92 8.54
CA LYS A 126 7.34 10.83 9.14
C LYS A 126 6.09 10.08 9.57
N LEU A 127 5.59 9.15 8.74
CA LEU A 127 4.46 8.31 9.11
C LEU A 127 4.78 7.47 10.37
N LEU A 128 5.93 6.81 10.42
CA LEU A 128 6.35 6.01 11.57
C LEU A 128 6.45 6.85 12.84
N GLU A 129 7.05 8.04 12.76
CA GLU A 129 7.16 8.96 13.88
C GLU A 129 5.77 9.41 14.37
N LYS A 130 4.88 9.78 13.45
CA LYS A 130 3.51 10.18 13.76
C LYS A 130 2.78 9.07 14.49
N ILE A 131 2.82 7.84 13.96
CA ILE A 131 2.17 6.67 14.58
C ILE A 131 2.78 6.35 15.96
N ALA A 132 4.10 6.45 16.13
CA ALA A 132 4.76 6.23 17.42
C ALA A 132 4.25 7.19 18.51
N ARG A 133 4.07 8.47 18.16
CA ARG A 133 3.52 9.48 19.08
C ARG A 133 2.10 9.15 19.51
N ILE A 134 1.27 8.69 18.59
CA ILE A 134 -0.14 8.37 18.86
C ILE A 134 -0.26 7.10 19.71
N GLU A 135 0.50 6.05 19.39
CA GLU A 135 0.53 4.83 20.21
C GLU A 135 1.00 5.16 21.65
N ASN A 136 1.99 6.04 21.81
CA ASN A 136 2.40 6.54 23.13
C ASN A 136 1.29 7.32 23.85
N THR A 137 0.63 8.28 23.19
CA THR A 137 -0.43 9.04 23.86
C THR A 137 -1.62 8.17 24.22
N SER A 138 -2.05 7.28 23.31
CA SER A 138 -3.11 6.32 23.56
C SER A 138 -2.78 5.39 24.73
N ALA A 139 -1.53 4.93 24.83
CA ALA A 139 -1.06 4.11 25.92
C ALA A 139 -1.09 4.83 27.28
N ASN A 140 -0.67 6.09 27.32
CA ASN A 140 -0.73 6.92 28.52
C ASN A 140 -2.18 7.14 29.00
N VAL A 141 -3.11 7.40 28.06
CA VAL A 141 -4.54 7.61 28.39
C VAL A 141 -5.20 6.31 28.89
N ASN A 142 -4.87 5.18 28.28
CA ASN A 142 -5.48 3.89 28.59
C ASN A 142 -4.70 3.05 29.63
N ASN A 143 -3.69 3.65 30.28
CA ASN A 143 -2.86 3.05 31.32
C ASN A 143 -2.26 1.68 30.94
N HIS A 144 -1.69 1.57 29.74
CA HIS A 144 -0.97 0.39 29.27
C HIS A 144 0.38 0.77 28.64
N ALA A 145 1.23 -0.20 28.31
CA ALA A 145 2.46 0.04 27.56
C ALA A 145 2.16 0.30 26.07
N PRO A 146 2.82 1.27 25.41
CA PRO A 146 2.66 1.50 23.98
C PRO A 146 3.27 0.35 23.17
N ARG A 147 2.69 0.08 22.01
CA ARG A 147 3.30 -0.86 21.06
C ARG A 147 4.62 -0.29 20.54
N LYS A 148 5.62 -1.14 20.36
CA LYS A 148 6.85 -0.78 19.65
C LYS A 148 6.58 -0.68 18.15
N ILE A 149 7.02 0.41 17.53
CA ILE A 149 6.81 0.66 16.10
C ILE A 149 7.95 0.04 15.29
N LEU A 150 7.59 -0.86 14.37
CA LEU A 150 8.51 -1.51 13.44
C LEU A 150 8.13 -1.14 12.00
N GLY A 151 8.95 -0.33 11.34
CA GLY A 151 8.78 0.00 9.93
C GLY A 151 9.58 -0.94 9.03
N LEU A 152 9.00 -1.47 7.97
CA LEU A 152 9.72 -2.27 6.97
C LEU A 152 9.59 -1.64 5.60
N TYR A 153 10.68 -1.14 5.05
CA TYR A 153 10.72 -0.58 3.71
C TYR A 153 11.18 -1.64 2.72
N VAL A 154 10.33 -1.98 1.76
CA VAL A 154 10.65 -2.92 0.69
C VAL A 154 11.14 -2.15 -0.53
N GLY A 155 12.42 -2.33 -0.82
CA GLY A 155 13.11 -1.71 -1.94
C GLY A 155 13.13 -2.60 -3.18
N TRP A 156 12.94 -2.01 -4.35
CA TRP A 156 13.26 -2.61 -5.63
C TRP A 156 13.74 -1.52 -6.58
N ARG A 157 14.21 -1.89 -7.78
CA ARG A 157 14.74 -0.91 -8.72
C ARG A 157 13.60 -0.24 -9.49
N GLY A 158 13.09 0.87 -8.94
CA GLY A 158 11.99 1.62 -9.56
C GLY A 158 12.37 2.23 -10.91
N GLU A 159 13.52 2.87 -11.05
CA GLU A 159 14.00 3.39 -12.34
C GLU A 159 14.95 2.40 -13.02
N SER A 160 14.79 2.17 -14.32
CA SER A 160 15.80 1.47 -15.12
C SER A 160 16.76 2.41 -15.85
N ILE A 161 16.35 3.68 -16.06
CA ILE A 161 17.11 4.75 -16.70
C ILE A 161 16.84 6.05 -15.93
N GLU A 162 17.85 6.88 -15.71
CA GLU A 162 17.77 8.17 -14.99
C GLU A 162 17.55 9.37 -15.93
N ILE A 163 17.15 9.15 -17.19
CA ILE A 163 17.03 10.19 -18.23
C ILE A 163 15.56 10.65 -18.36
N PRO A 164 15.22 11.91 -18.00
CA PRO A 164 13.83 12.39 -17.85
C PRO A 164 12.91 12.22 -19.08
N LEU A 165 13.46 12.16 -20.30
CA LEU A 165 12.69 12.01 -21.54
C LEU A 165 12.47 10.55 -21.99
N LEU A 166 13.33 9.61 -21.57
CA LEU A 166 13.22 8.18 -21.88
C LEU A 166 12.45 7.40 -20.80
N ASN A 167 12.24 8.00 -19.62
CA ASN A 167 11.53 7.38 -18.51
C ASN A 167 10.07 7.00 -18.87
N LYS A 168 9.38 7.74 -19.74
CA LYS A 168 8.02 7.33 -20.17
C LYS A 168 8.00 5.98 -20.91
N ILE A 169 9.12 5.57 -21.52
CA ILE A 169 9.26 4.27 -22.21
C ILE A 169 9.43 3.15 -21.18
N THR A 170 10.08 3.43 -20.04
CA THR A 170 10.33 2.42 -18.99
C THR A 170 9.07 2.06 -18.20
N PHE A 171 7.99 2.86 -18.28
CA PHE A 171 6.75 2.60 -17.55
C PHE A 171 6.21 1.17 -17.74
N TRP A 172 6.20 0.67 -18.98
CA TRP A 172 5.70 -0.68 -19.30
C TRP A 172 6.58 -1.78 -18.76
N GLU A 173 7.88 -1.57 -18.89
CA GLU A 173 8.90 -2.50 -18.45
C GLU A 173 8.86 -2.60 -16.92
N ARG A 174 8.86 -1.46 -16.21
CA ARG A 174 8.74 -1.38 -14.75
C ARG A 174 7.39 -1.89 -14.23
N LYS A 175 6.31 -1.74 -14.98
CA LYS A 175 5.02 -2.36 -14.65
C LYS A 175 5.09 -3.88 -14.65
N ASN A 176 5.69 -4.46 -15.69
CA ASN A 176 5.87 -5.91 -15.78
C ASN A 176 6.80 -6.40 -14.65
N THR A 177 7.88 -5.67 -14.39
CA THR A 177 8.77 -5.94 -13.24
C THR A 177 8.02 -5.94 -11.92
N ALA A 178 7.10 -4.98 -11.69
CA ALA A 178 6.30 -4.93 -10.47
C ALA A 178 5.39 -6.17 -10.31
N HIS A 179 4.81 -6.69 -11.40
CA HIS A 179 4.09 -7.95 -11.34
C HIS A 179 5.01 -9.14 -11.06
N GLU A 180 6.18 -9.20 -11.71
CA GLU A 180 7.16 -10.28 -11.49
C GLU A 180 7.61 -10.31 -10.02
N ILE A 181 8.01 -9.15 -9.48
CA ILE A 181 8.41 -9.02 -8.08
C ILE A 181 7.29 -9.48 -7.13
N GLY A 182 6.04 -9.11 -7.41
CA GLY A 182 4.89 -9.51 -6.61
C GLY A 182 4.54 -11.00 -6.69
N LEU A 183 4.79 -11.65 -7.83
CA LEU A 183 4.54 -13.10 -8.01
C LEU A 183 5.61 -13.97 -7.32
N GLN A 184 6.82 -13.43 -7.15
CA GLN A 184 7.98 -14.17 -6.67
C GLN A 184 8.27 -13.89 -5.18
N GLY A 185 9.50 -13.50 -4.83
CA GLY A 185 10.04 -13.53 -3.47
C GLY A 185 9.39 -12.59 -2.46
N VAL A 186 8.64 -11.56 -2.87
CA VAL A 186 7.96 -10.66 -1.93
C VAL A 186 6.92 -11.40 -1.10
N ASN A 187 6.29 -12.44 -1.65
CA ASN A 187 5.34 -13.27 -0.91
C ASN A 187 6.00 -13.97 0.30
N GLU A 188 7.24 -14.44 0.17
CA GLU A 188 7.98 -15.04 1.31
C GLU A 188 8.14 -14.03 2.45
N LEU A 189 8.57 -12.80 2.14
CA LEU A 189 8.74 -11.74 3.12
C LEU A 189 7.42 -11.42 3.83
N LEU A 190 6.33 -11.26 3.06
CA LEU A 190 5.02 -10.96 3.61
C LEU A 190 4.55 -12.06 4.58
N LEU A 191 4.64 -13.33 4.19
CA LEU A 191 4.25 -14.46 5.04
C LEU A 191 5.09 -14.54 6.33
N LYS A 192 6.40 -14.31 6.26
CA LYS A 192 7.27 -14.29 7.44
C LYS A 192 6.98 -13.11 8.38
N VAL A 193 6.65 -11.94 7.83
CA VAL A 193 6.25 -10.77 8.62
C VAL A 193 4.91 -11.03 9.32
N GLU A 194 3.96 -11.69 8.65
CA GLU A 194 2.71 -12.10 9.26
C GLU A 194 2.92 -13.16 10.36
N GLU A 195 3.84 -14.10 10.15
CA GLU A 195 4.25 -15.05 11.19
C GLU A 195 4.77 -14.33 12.44
N ILE A 196 5.66 -13.33 12.28
CA ILE A 196 6.24 -12.54 13.38
C ILE A 196 5.15 -11.86 14.23
N VAL A 197 4.11 -11.28 13.61
CA VAL A 197 3.03 -10.66 14.41
C VAL A 197 2.12 -11.70 15.08
N ASN A 198 2.11 -12.94 14.58
CA ASN A 198 1.26 -14.00 15.11
C ASN A 198 1.91 -14.88 16.20
N ILE A 199 3.19 -14.68 16.52
CA ILE A 199 3.93 -15.51 17.49
C ILE A 199 3.31 -15.58 18.89
N LYS A 200 2.55 -14.55 19.29
CA LYS A 200 1.89 -14.47 20.60
C LYS A 200 0.50 -15.11 20.64
N ILE A 201 -0.05 -15.59 19.51
CA ILE A 201 -1.41 -16.19 19.46
C ILE A 201 -1.50 -17.42 20.39
N GLY A 202 -0.43 -18.20 20.51
CA GLY A 202 -0.39 -19.35 21.44
C GLY A 202 -0.37 -18.97 22.93
N MET A 203 -0.12 -17.70 23.26
CA MET A 203 -0.04 -17.18 24.64
C MET A 203 -1.38 -16.59 25.13
N GLU A 204 -2.44 -16.62 24.29
CA GLU A 204 -3.76 -16.08 24.61
C GLU A 204 -4.46 -16.76 25.81
N THR A 205 -3.95 -17.88 26.30
CA THR A 205 -4.45 -18.63 27.47
C THR A 205 -3.84 -18.17 28.81
N THR A 206 -2.93 -17.20 28.81
CA THR A 206 -2.29 -16.68 30.02
C THR A 206 -3.15 -15.63 30.74
N GLU A 207 -3.04 -15.51 32.08
CA GLU A 207 -3.84 -14.58 32.90
C GLU A 207 -3.69 -13.10 32.50
N HIS A 208 -2.60 -12.74 31.82
CA HIS A 208 -2.37 -11.41 31.26
C HIS A 208 -2.32 -11.51 29.74
N LYS A 209 -3.49 -11.45 29.09
CA LYS A 209 -3.59 -11.53 27.62
C LYS A 209 -2.72 -10.43 26.99
N PRO A 210 -1.63 -10.76 26.28
CA PRO A 210 -0.82 -9.74 25.59
C PRO A 210 -1.69 -9.05 24.53
N ARG A 211 -1.43 -7.77 24.21
CA ARG A 211 -2.12 -7.19 23.05
C ARG A 211 -1.55 -7.88 21.82
N ASN A 212 -2.43 -8.34 20.93
CA ASN A 212 -1.97 -8.94 19.69
C ASN A 212 -1.12 -7.91 18.92
N ASN A 213 0.04 -8.36 18.44
CA ASN A 213 0.85 -7.58 17.51
C ASN A 213 0.03 -7.28 16.26
N ARG A 214 0.35 -6.19 15.59
CA ARG A 214 -0.43 -5.68 14.47
C ARG A 214 0.43 -5.51 13.22
N LEU A 215 -0.16 -5.82 12.07
CA LEU A 215 0.47 -5.72 10.76
C LEU A 215 -0.37 -4.84 9.82
N ILE A 216 0.25 -3.77 9.35
CA ILE A 216 -0.27 -2.90 8.30
C ILE A 216 0.68 -2.98 7.13
N VAL A 217 0.16 -3.20 5.91
CA VAL A 217 0.98 -3.20 4.69
C VAL A 217 0.47 -2.17 3.71
N ILE A 218 1.38 -1.37 3.18
CA ILE A 218 1.08 -0.22 2.33
C ILE A 218 1.88 -0.34 1.04
N GLY A 219 1.22 -0.17 -0.11
CA GLY A 219 1.87 -0.13 -1.42
C GLY A 219 1.45 1.11 -2.20
N HIS A 220 2.41 1.86 -2.74
CA HIS A 220 2.12 3.02 -3.59
C HIS A 220 2.39 2.70 -5.06
N SER A 221 1.52 3.13 -5.98
CA SER A 221 1.74 3.04 -7.42
C SER A 221 2.08 1.59 -7.84
N PHE A 222 3.25 1.34 -8.46
CA PHE A 222 3.73 -0.01 -8.75
C PHE A 222 4.08 -0.84 -7.51
N GLY A 223 4.43 -0.25 -6.38
CA GLY A 223 4.49 -0.96 -5.10
C GLY A 223 3.13 -1.48 -4.65
N GLY A 224 2.04 -0.76 -4.98
CA GLY A 224 0.68 -1.25 -4.84
C GLY A 224 0.39 -2.44 -5.76
N THR A 225 0.95 -2.44 -6.97
CA THR A 225 0.88 -3.59 -7.90
C THR A 225 1.63 -4.81 -7.37
N VAL A 226 2.86 -4.63 -6.86
CA VAL A 226 3.64 -5.69 -6.18
C VAL A 226 2.79 -6.30 -5.06
N LEU A 227 2.29 -5.45 -4.16
CA LEU A 227 1.56 -5.88 -2.97
C LEU A 227 0.25 -6.59 -3.32
N TYR A 228 -0.56 -6.04 -4.23
CA TYR A 228 -1.81 -6.68 -4.65
C TYR A 228 -1.56 -8.00 -5.35
N THR A 229 -0.56 -8.07 -6.23
CA THR A 229 -0.20 -9.29 -6.96
C THR A 229 0.17 -10.42 -6.01
N ALA A 230 0.94 -10.12 -4.95
CA ALA A 230 1.34 -11.08 -3.93
C ALA A 230 0.17 -11.56 -3.05
N LEU A 231 -0.79 -10.67 -2.73
CA LEU A 231 -1.81 -10.94 -1.71
C LEU A 231 -3.17 -11.39 -2.25
N GLN A 232 -3.52 -11.12 -3.51
CA GLN A 232 -4.87 -11.34 -4.03
C GLN A 232 -5.42 -12.75 -3.80
N GLN A 233 -4.58 -13.79 -3.95
CA GLN A 233 -4.99 -15.18 -3.74
C GLN A 233 -5.18 -15.51 -2.27
N ILE A 234 -4.28 -15.03 -1.41
CA ILE A 234 -4.37 -15.20 0.06
C ILE A 234 -5.64 -14.54 0.59
N MET A 235 -5.95 -13.34 0.12
CA MET A 235 -7.13 -12.60 0.55
C MET A 235 -8.42 -13.23 0.02
N ALA A 236 -8.42 -13.74 -1.21
CA ALA A 236 -9.57 -14.47 -1.76
C ALA A 236 -9.87 -15.75 -0.96
N ASP A 237 -8.84 -16.55 -0.67
CA ASP A 237 -8.97 -17.77 0.14
C ASP A 237 -9.54 -17.48 1.53
N ARG A 238 -8.94 -16.52 2.25
CA ARG A 238 -9.39 -16.10 3.58
C ARG A 238 -10.80 -15.52 3.60
N PHE A 239 -11.18 -14.79 2.55
CA PHE A 239 -12.54 -14.28 2.42
C PHE A 239 -13.53 -15.42 2.23
N VAL A 240 -13.25 -16.37 1.35
CA VAL A 240 -14.09 -17.57 1.16
C VAL A 240 -14.17 -18.37 2.46
N ASP A 241 -13.08 -18.44 3.23
CA ASP A 241 -13.08 -19.12 4.52
C ASP A 241 -14.07 -18.49 5.53
N SER A 242 -14.22 -17.16 5.52
CA SER A 242 -15.13 -16.41 6.40
C SER A 242 -16.62 -16.49 6.06
N ARG A 243 -17.03 -17.29 5.07
CA ARG A 243 -18.42 -17.27 4.57
C ARG A 243 -19.42 -17.92 5.54
N PRO A 244 -20.67 -17.41 5.56
CA PRO A 244 -21.75 -18.03 6.32
C PRO A 244 -22.09 -19.42 5.76
N LYS A 245 -22.79 -20.24 6.56
CA LYS A 245 -23.12 -21.68 6.31
C LYS A 245 -22.01 -22.68 6.65
N LYS A 246 -21.03 -22.27 7.46
CA LYS A 246 -20.14 -23.16 8.22
C LYS A 246 -20.64 -23.25 9.66
N THR A 247 -20.21 -24.28 10.40
CA THR A 247 -20.51 -24.46 11.84
C THR A 247 -20.08 -23.24 12.69
N HIS A 248 -19.15 -22.44 12.17
CA HIS A 248 -18.73 -21.16 12.73
C HIS A 248 -18.63 -20.12 11.59
N SER A 249 -19.22 -18.95 11.77
CA SER A 249 -19.12 -17.80 10.87
C SER A 249 -18.52 -16.64 11.67
N ASP A 250 -17.56 -15.95 11.08
CA ASP A 250 -16.81 -14.86 11.71
C ASP A 250 -16.60 -13.72 10.70
N ASP A 251 -15.98 -12.62 11.12
CA ASP A 251 -15.57 -11.52 10.26
C ASP A 251 -14.72 -12.00 9.08
N ALA A 252 -14.86 -11.31 7.95
CA ALA A 252 -14.00 -11.47 6.80
C ALA A 252 -12.54 -11.22 7.18
N LYS A 253 -11.74 -12.25 6.94
CA LYS A 253 -10.30 -12.27 7.18
C LYS A 253 -9.58 -11.60 5.99
N GLY A 254 -8.48 -10.92 6.29
CA GLY A 254 -7.58 -10.31 5.30
C GLY A 254 -6.16 -10.81 5.50
N PHE A 255 -5.18 -10.09 4.95
CA PHE A 255 -3.76 -10.27 5.27
C PHE A 255 -3.33 -9.25 6.34
N GLY A 256 -2.74 -9.72 7.44
CA GLY A 256 -2.52 -8.87 8.62
C GLY A 256 -3.81 -8.22 9.12
N ASP A 257 -3.71 -6.98 9.60
CA ASP A 257 -4.87 -6.20 10.06
C ASP A 257 -5.43 -5.28 8.98
N LEU A 258 -4.58 -4.72 8.09
CA LEU A 258 -5.00 -3.83 7.01
C LEU A 258 -3.99 -3.77 5.84
N VAL A 259 -4.51 -3.84 4.61
CA VAL A 259 -3.79 -3.56 3.36
C VAL A 259 -4.21 -2.19 2.82
N ILE A 260 -3.26 -1.30 2.52
CA ILE A 260 -3.52 0.02 1.93
C ILE A 260 -2.82 0.13 0.58
N LEU A 261 -3.56 0.41 -0.49
CA LEU A 261 -3.02 0.64 -1.82
C LEU A 261 -3.23 2.10 -2.22
N MET A 262 -2.15 2.87 -2.31
CA MET A 262 -2.18 4.29 -2.64
C MET A 262 -1.91 4.50 -4.13
N ASN A 263 -2.87 5.09 -4.85
CA ASN A 263 -2.81 5.30 -6.31
C ASN A 263 -2.28 4.06 -7.07
N PRO A 264 -2.77 2.84 -6.82
CA PRO A 264 -2.15 1.64 -7.37
C PRO A 264 -2.28 1.57 -8.89
N ALA A 265 -1.22 1.11 -9.53
CA ALA A 265 -1.10 1.07 -10.99
C ALA A 265 -1.21 -0.38 -11.52
N PHE A 266 -2.35 -1.04 -11.26
CA PHE A 266 -2.70 -2.34 -11.83
C PHE A 266 -4.11 -2.34 -12.43
N GLU A 267 -4.36 -3.27 -13.36
CA GLU A 267 -5.60 -3.33 -14.14
C GLU A 267 -6.80 -3.67 -13.25
N ALA A 268 -7.91 -2.95 -13.43
CA ALA A 268 -9.14 -3.22 -12.67
C ALA A 268 -9.62 -4.66 -12.83
N ILE A 269 -9.42 -5.27 -14.01
CA ILE A 269 -9.81 -6.67 -14.26
C ILE A 269 -9.14 -7.66 -13.27
N ARG A 270 -7.95 -7.35 -12.74
CA ARG A 270 -7.30 -8.19 -11.72
C ARG A 270 -7.99 -8.16 -10.36
N PHE A 271 -8.81 -7.13 -10.10
CA PHE A 271 -9.65 -7.01 -8.91
C PHE A 271 -10.98 -7.76 -9.03
N ALA A 272 -11.36 -8.18 -10.24
CA ALA A 272 -12.66 -8.75 -10.54
C ALA A 272 -13.04 -9.91 -9.61
N THR A 273 -12.12 -10.84 -9.36
CA THR A 273 -12.37 -12.00 -8.48
C THR A 273 -12.64 -11.58 -7.05
N LEU A 274 -11.81 -10.70 -6.48
CA LEU A 274 -11.97 -10.25 -5.10
C LEU A 274 -13.25 -9.43 -4.93
N TYR A 275 -13.59 -8.61 -5.93
CA TYR A 275 -14.85 -7.89 -5.98
C TYR A 275 -16.05 -8.85 -6.01
N ASP A 276 -16.07 -9.83 -6.93
CA ASP A 276 -17.19 -10.75 -7.10
C ASP A 276 -17.49 -11.56 -5.84
N ILE A 277 -16.46 -12.13 -5.21
CA ILE A 277 -16.67 -12.89 -3.98
C ILE A 277 -17.21 -11.99 -2.86
N SER A 278 -16.82 -10.71 -2.84
CA SER A 278 -17.34 -9.73 -1.87
C SER A 278 -18.80 -9.34 -2.09
N GLN A 279 -19.28 -9.44 -3.33
CA GLN A 279 -20.66 -9.17 -3.72
C GLN A 279 -21.54 -10.41 -3.72
N GLN A 280 -20.97 -11.61 -3.59
CA GLN A 280 -21.74 -12.85 -3.67
C GLN A 280 -22.82 -12.91 -2.58
N ASP A 281 -24.04 -13.26 -3.00
CA ASP A 281 -25.24 -13.36 -2.16
C ASP A 281 -25.62 -12.06 -1.42
N CYS A 282 -24.96 -10.94 -1.72
CA CYS A 282 -25.12 -9.67 -1.02
C CYS A 282 -25.14 -9.82 0.51
N ARG A 283 -24.19 -10.62 1.03
CA ARG A 283 -24.11 -10.95 2.46
C ARG A 283 -23.98 -9.69 3.33
N ASN A 284 -24.64 -9.71 4.48
CA ASN A 284 -24.40 -8.72 5.53
C ASN A 284 -23.11 -9.08 6.29
N TYR A 285 -22.46 -8.05 6.81
CA TYR A 285 -21.26 -8.17 7.63
C TYR A 285 -21.61 -7.90 9.11
N PHE A 286 -20.84 -8.47 10.04
CA PHE A 286 -21.04 -8.21 11.45
C PHE A 286 -20.66 -6.76 11.79
N PRO A 287 -21.25 -6.16 12.84
CA PRO A 287 -20.85 -4.82 13.30
C PRO A 287 -19.35 -4.72 13.69
N SER A 288 -18.71 -5.86 13.98
CA SER A 288 -17.27 -5.96 14.27
C SER A 288 -16.39 -5.92 13.02
N GLN A 289 -16.95 -6.06 11.82
CA GLN A 289 -16.18 -6.13 10.58
C GLN A 289 -15.39 -4.83 10.34
N LEU A 290 -14.07 -4.97 10.38
CA LEU A 290 -13.10 -3.92 10.12
C LEU A 290 -12.67 -3.92 8.64
N PRO A 291 -12.14 -2.79 8.12
CA PRO A 291 -11.58 -2.76 6.78
C PRO A 291 -10.36 -3.69 6.71
N ARG A 292 -10.28 -4.49 5.63
CA ARG A 292 -9.15 -5.40 5.35
C ARG A 292 -8.31 -4.93 4.17
N MET A 293 -8.91 -4.23 3.21
CA MET A 293 -8.21 -3.56 2.11
C MET A 293 -8.82 -2.19 1.88
N ALA A 294 -7.98 -1.16 1.78
CA ALA A 294 -8.37 0.17 1.33
C ALA A 294 -7.50 0.57 0.13
N ILE A 295 -8.14 0.75 -1.02
CA ILE A 295 -7.56 1.29 -2.24
C ILE A 295 -7.93 2.76 -2.31
N LEU A 296 -6.96 3.66 -2.24
CA LEU A 296 -7.18 5.11 -2.32
C LEU A 296 -6.62 5.60 -3.65
N THR A 297 -7.46 6.18 -4.50
CA THR A 297 -7.00 6.75 -5.78
C THR A 297 -7.49 8.17 -5.97
N SER A 298 -6.57 9.09 -6.25
CA SER A 298 -6.86 10.50 -6.50
C SER A 298 -7.55 10.75 -7.85
N GLU A 299 -8.50 11.66 -7.87
CA GLU A 299 -9.04 12.27 -9.09
C GLU A 299 -7.99 12.91 -10.01
N LYS A 300 -6.92 13.43 -9.39
CA LYS A 300 -5.79 14.12 -10.04
C LYS A 300 -4.60 13.20 -10.27
N ASP A 301 -4.75 11.90 -10.07
CA ASP A 301 -3.77 10.93 -10.53
C ASP A 301 -3.80 10.81 -12.07
N TYR A 302 -3.19 11.77 -12.75
CA TYR A 302 -3.10 11.76 -14.20
C TYR A 302 -2.23 10.65 -14.76
N ALA A 303 -1.30 10.10 -13.96
CA ALA A 303 -0.44 9.01 -14.40
C ALA A 303 -1.27 7.74 -14.63
N THR A 304 -2.03 7.31 -13.62
CA THR A 304 -2.88 6.12 -13.76
C THR A 304 -4.16 6.39 -14.56
N ARG A 305 -4.63 7.64 -14.63
CA ARG A 305 -5.80 8.00 -15.45
C ARG A 305 -5.52 8.01 -16.95
N PHE A 306 -4.34 8.44 -17.39
CA PHE A 306 -4.05 8.65 -18.81
C PHE A 306 -2.89 7.82 -19.34
N ALA A 307 -1.75 7.78 -18.64
CA ALA A 307 -0.59 7.03 -19.13
C ALA A 307 -0.83 5.51 -19.09
N PHE A 308 -1.53 5.03 -18.05
CA PHE A 308 -1.84 3.61 -17.89
C PHE A 308 -2.81 3.08 -18.98
N PRO A 309 -3.96 3.72 -19.28
CA PRO A 309 -4.82 3.23 -20.37
C PRO A 309 -4.19 3.34 -21.75
N LEU A 310 -3.41 4.40 -22.00
CA LEU A 310 -2.81 4.61 -23.31
C LEU A 310 -1.90 3.46 -23.71
N GLY A 311 -1.01 3.00 -22.84
CA GLY A 311 -0.15 1.88 -23.23
C GLY A 311 -0.74 0.49 -22.96
N ARG A 312 -1.77 0.33 -22.11
CA ARG A 312 -2.54 -0.94 -22.11
C ARG A 312 -3.22 -1.15 -23.45
N SER A 313 -3.81 -0.10 -24.02
CA SER A 313 -4.46 -0.14 -25.33
C SER A 313 -3.56 -0.66 -26.45
N PHE A 314 -2.24 -0.45 -26.38
CA PHE A 314 -1.28 -1.02 -27.35
C PHE A 314 -0.96 -2.50 -27.09
N SER A 315 -0.92 -2.91 -25.82
CA SER A 315 -0.63 -4.31 -25.44
C SER A 315 -1.82 -5.26 -25.61
N THR A 316 -3.06 -4.75 -25.62
CA THR A 316 -4.30 -5.55 -25.60
C THR A 316 -4.97 -5.70 -26.97
N ILE A 317 -4.33 -5.26 -28.06
CA ILE A 317 -4.95 -5.18 -29.41
C ILE A 317 -5.40 -6.56 -29.93
N PHE A 318 -4.73 -7.63 -29.52
CA PHE A 318 -5.05 -9.01 -29.93
C PHE A 318 -5.75 -9.84 -28.84
N GLU A 319 -6.13 -9.22 -27.72
CA GLU A 319 -6.88 -9.90 -26.67
C GLU A 319 -8.38 -9.93 -26.98
N THR A 320 -9.07 -10.99 -26.56
CA THR A 320 -10.53 -11.07 -26.69
C THR A 320 -11.18 -10.71 -25.36
N HIS A 321 -12.02 -9.68 -25.36
CA HIS A 321 -12.75 -9.24 -24.17
C HIS A 321 -14.24 -9.50 -24.34
N LYS A 322 -14.92 -9.89 -23.25
CA LYS A 322 -16.38 -10.06 -23.21
C LYS A 322 -17.00 -9.07 -22.22
N THR A 323 -18.24 -8.69 -22.48
CA THR A 323 -19.05 -8.00 -21.47
C THR A 323 -19.60 -9.04 -20.50
N SER A 324 -19.28 -8.87 -19.22
CA SER A 324 -19.73 -9.76 -18.16
C SER A 324 -20.87 -9.12 -17.39
N LYS A 325 -21.95 -9.87 -17.18
CA LYS A 325 -23.05 -9.48 -16.30
C LYS A 325 -22.63 -9.71 -14.84
N ARG A 326 -22.73 -8.68 -14.02
CA ARG A 326 -22.46 -8.71 -12.57
C ARG A 326 -23.56 -7.95 -11.83
N HIS A 327 -23.39 -7.78 -10.53
CA HIS A 327 -24.32 -7.00 -9.72
C HIS A 327 -23.59 -6.17 -8.66
N HIS A 328 -24.24 -5.07 -8.28
CA HIS A 328 -23.94 -4.26 -7.11
C HIS A 328 -24.92 -4.62 -6.00
N CYS A 329 -24.43 -4.72 -4.76
CA CYS A 329 -25.27 -5.03 -3.62
C CYS A 329 -25.78 -3.76 -2.94
N THR A 330 -26.90 -3.23 -3.44
CA THR A 330 -27.48 -1.96 -2.97
C THR A 330 -28.36 -2.14 -1.72
N ALA A 331 -28.93 -1.03 -1.23
CA ALA A 331 -29.92 -1.04 -0.15
C ALA A 331 -31.16 -1.86 -0.52
N ASP A 332 -31.64 -1.72 -1.76
CA ASP A 332 -32.86 -2.35 -2.28
C ASP A 332 -32.64 -3.78 -2.79
N GLY A 333 -31.40 -4.26 -2.75
CA GLY A 333 -31.01 -5.59 -3.22
C GLY A 333 -29.97 -5.58 -4.34
N PRO A 334 -29.72 -6.73 -4.98
CA PRO A 334 -28.78 -6.84 -6.09
C PRO A 334 -29.27 -6.03 -7.30
N LYS A 335 -28.45 -5.08 -7.77
CA LYS A 335 -28.69 -4.29 -8.98
C LYS A 335 -27.73 -4.74 -10.08
N GLU A 336 -28.26 -5.13 -11.23
CA GLU A 336 -27.44 -5.61 -12.33
C GLU A 336 -26.54 -4.51 -12.90
N VAL A 337 -25.30 -4.87 -13.22
CA VAL A 337 -24.32 -4.02 -13.88
C VAL A 337 -23.58 -4.81 -14.96
N PHE A 338 -23.26 -4.14 -16.06
CA PHE A 338 -22.49 -4.73 -17.16
C PHE A 338 -21.07 -4.20 -17.09
N ILE A 339 -20.11 -5.12 -17.00
CA ILE A 339 -18.67 -4.81 -16.95
C ILE A 339 -18.06 -5.20 -18.28
N GLU A 340 -17.57 -4.22 -19.03
CA GLU A 340 -16.74 -4.47 -20.21
C GLU A 340 -15.33 -4.87 -19.77
N GLN A 341 -14.94 -6.13 -20.01
CA GLN A 341 -13.62 -6.62 -19.60
C GLN A 341 -12.48 -5.81 -20.21
N GLY A 342 -12.63 -5.35 -21.46
CA GLY A 342 -11.62 -4.53 -22.11
C GLY A 342 -11.46 -3.15 -21.45
N GLU A 343 -12.55 -2.55 -20.96
CA GLU A 343 -12.47 -1.31 -20.18
C GLU A 343 -11.80 -1.55 -18.83
N ALA A 344 -12.17 -2.62 -18.13
CA ALA A 344 -11.57 -3.01 -16.86
C ALA A 344 -10.07 -3.36 -16.99
N ASP A 345 -9.66 -3.87 -18.14
CA ASP A 345 -8.26 -4.24 -18.41
C ASP A 345 -7.40 -3.04 -18.83
N ARG A 346 -7.99 -2.04 -19.46
CA ARG A 346 -7.28 -0.80 -19.84
C ARG A 346 -7.17 0.20 -18.70
N ASN A 347 -8.14 0.22 -17.78
CA ASN A 347 -8.13 1.20 -16.69
C ASN A 347 -7.46 0.65 -15.43
N ALA A 348 -6.74 1.52 -14.73
CA ALA A 348 -6.28 1.22 -13.38
C ALA A 348 -7.48 1.05 -12.44
N ILE A 349 -7.37 0.19 -11.43
CA ILE A 349 -8.45 -0.12 -10.48
C ILE A 349 -9.14 1.12 -9.88
N GLY A 350 -8.36 2.16 -9.58
CA GLY A 350 -8.86 3.38 -8.98
C GLY A 350 -9.64 4.29 -9.92
N HIS A 351 -9.52 4.11 -11.25
CA HIS A 351 -10.27 4.88 -12.25
C HIS A 351 -11.40 4.07 -12.89
N PHE A 352 -11.59 2.83 -12.49
CA PHE A 352 -12.66 1.97 -12.98
C PHE A 352 -13.90 2.08 -12.09
N LYS A 353 -14.79 3.02 -12.44
CA LYS A 353 -15.99 3.39 -11.67
C LYS A 353 -16.85 2.22 -11.20
N PRO A 354 -17.08 1.15 -11.98
CA PRO A 354 -17.91 0.03 -11.53
C PRO A 354 -17.43 -0.68 -10.26
N TYR A 355 -16.16 -0.49 -9.86
CA TYR A 355 -15.62 -1.03 -8.61
C TYR A 355 -15.49 0.00 -7.49
N HIS A 356 -15.89 1.26 -7.69
CA HIS A 356 -15.88 2.25 -6.62
C HIS A 356 -16.91 1.90 -5.55
N THR A 357 -16.46 1.96 -4.30
CA THR A 357 -17.28 1.65 -3.12
C THR A 357 -17.53 2.88 -2.26
N HIS A 358 -16.57 3.80 -2.23
CA HIS A 358 -16.60 4.99 -1.41
C HIS A 358 -15.97 6.18 -2.15
N GLU A 359 -16.31 7.38 -1.70
CA GLU A 359 -15.61 8.63 -2.00
C GLU A 359 -15.01 9.22 -0.72
N LEU A 360 -13.86 9.86 -0.83
CA LEU A 360 -13.21 10.58 0.26
C LEU A 360 -13.06 12.05 -0.13
N VAL A 361 -13.74 12.92 0.60
CA VAL A 361 -13.76 14.37 0.34
C VAL A 361 -13.30 15.15 1.58
N PRO A 362 -12.81 16.40 1.42
CA PRO A 362 -12.51 17.24 2.58
C PRO A 362 -13.76 17.44 3.44
N ALA A 363 -13.60 17.31 4.76
CA ALA A 363 -14.70 17.53 5.68
C ALA A 363 -15.18 18.99 5.60
N THR A 364 -16.50 19.18 5.62
CA THR A 364 -17.10 20.52 5.61
C THR A 364 -16.81 21.30 6.90
N THR A 365 -16.63 20.59 8.01
CA THR A 365 -16.25 21.15 9.32
C THR A 365 -15.18 20.26 9.93
N LYS A 366 -14.01 20.83 10.26
CA LYS A 366 -12.93 20.10 10.93
C LYS A 366 -13.41 19.65 12.32
N GLN A 367 -13.52 18.35 12.51
CA GLN A 367 -13.77 17.79 13.84
C GLN A 367 -12.43 17.67 14.55
N LEU A 368 -12.09 18.65 15.39
CA LEU A 368 -10.95 18.53 16.28
C LEU A 368 -11.24 17.40 17.28
N ARG A 369 -10.56 16.26 17.15
CA ARG A 369 -10.49 15.30 18.26
C ARG A 369 -9.56 15.91 19.31
N SER A 370 -10.13 16.78 20.14
CA SER A 370 -9.40 17.66 21.05
C SER A 370 -8.81 16.95 22.27
N ASN A 371 -8.87 15.62 22.35
CA ASN A 371 -8.16 14.77 23.31
C ASN A 371 -8.14 13.33 22.76
N ASP A 372 -6.98 12.69 22.78
CA ASP A 372 -6.68 11.32 22.33
C ASP A 372 -7.49 10.19 23.04
N SER A 373 -8.46 10.55 23.88
CA SER A 373 -9.32 9.63 24.65
C SER A 373 -10.50 9.04 23.88
N LYS A 374 -10.57 9.20 22.55
CA LYS A 374 -11.72 8.77 21.72
C LYS A 374 -11.39 7.93 20.50
N TYR A 375 -10.21 7.33 20.41
CA TYR A 375 -9.96 6.32 19.38
C TYR A 375 -10.88 5.08 19.52
N SER A 376 -11.36 4.78 20.74
CA SER A 376 -12.40 3.76 20.96
C SER A 376 -13.73 4.07 20.26
N ASP A 377 -14.06 5.36 20.08
CA ASP A 377 -15.29 5.78 19.40
C ASP A 377 -15.23 5.52 17.89
N LEU A 378 -14.03 5.38 17.30
CA LEU A 378 -13.88 5.07 15.87
C LEU A 378 -14.57 3.76 15.49
N LYS A 379 -14.51 2.73 16.35
CA LYS A 379 -15.21 1.46 16.10
C LYS A 379 -16.73 1.64 16.11
N ASN A 380 -17.23 2.44 17.05
CA ASN A 380 -18.67 2.74 17.16
C ASN A 380 -19.17 3.60 15.99
N ILE A 381 -18.33 4.49 15.46
CA ILE A 381 -18.63 5.28 14.26
C ILE A 381 -18.61 4.35 13.04
N TRP A 382 -17.58 3.52 12.92
CA TRP A 382 -17.43 2.55 11.83
C TRP A 382 -18.59 1.57 11.75
N SER A 383 -19.00 0.98 12.87
CA SER A 383 -20.08 -0.04 12.93
C SER A 383 -21.45 0.49 12.51
N LYS A 384 -21.62 1.82 12.38
CA LYS A 384 -22.86 2.49 11.98
C LYS A 384 -22.93 2.84 10.50
N GLN A 385 -22.02 2.29 9.68
CA GLN A 385 -22.09 2.44 8.24
C GLN A 385 -23.46 2.04 7.69
N ILE A 386 -23.97 2.88 6.80
CA ILE A 386 -25.19 2.64 6.03
C ILE A 386 -24.91 2.92 4.55
N ASN A 387 -25.75 2.38 3.67
CA ASN A 387 -25.68 2.70 2.25
C ASN A 387 -25.89 4.20 2.05
N GLU A 388 -25.08 4.82 1.17
CA GLU A 388 -25.19 6.25 0.86
C GLU A 388 -24.99 7.17 2.08
N GLY A 389 -24.41 6.63 3.16
CA GLY A 389 -24.09 7.36 4.39
C GLY A 389 -22.70 8.00 4.34
N THR A 390 -22.50 8.97 5.23
CA THR A 390 -21.22 9.66 5.42
C THR A 390 -20.65 9.36 6.80
N LEU A 391 -19.37 9.02 6.84
CA LEU A 391 -18.59 8.86 8.06
C LEU A 391 -17.63 10.04 8.17
N HIS A 392 -17.78 10.78 9.26
CA HIS A 392 -16.97 11.96 9.53
C HIS A 392 -15.67 11.55 10.27
N PHE A 393 -14.53 11.82 9.64
CA PHE A 393 -13.22 11.79 10.27
C PHE A 393 -12.78 13.23 10.58
N GLU A 394 -11.56 13.43 11.08
CA GLU A 394 -11.11 14.76 11.54
C GLU A 394 -11.15 15.82 10.44
N ASP A 395 -10.53 15.51 9.30
CA ASP A 395 -10.34 16.42 8.16
C ASP A 395 -11.02 15.94 6.88
N VAL A 396 -11.64 14.75 6.91
CA VAL A 396 -12.22 14.11 5.72
C VAL A 396 -13.55 13.44 6.03
N ASP A 397 -14.41 13.38 5.01
CA ASP A 397 -15.67 12.66 5.02
C ASP A 397 -15.56 11.46 4.07
N LEU A 398 -15.83 10.26 4.60
CA LEU A 398 -15.89 9.01 3.82
C LEU A 398 -17.36 8.72 3.48
N ILE A 399 -17.69 8.79 2.20
CA ILE A 399 -19.06 8.64 1.70
C ILE A 399 -19.19 7.27 1.05
N HIS A 400 -20.13 6.44 1.51
CA HIS A 400 -20.39 5.12 0.94
C HIS A 400 -21.26 5.25 -0.32
N LEU A 401 -20.84 4.71 -1.47
CA LEU A 401 -21.53 4.94 -2.77
C LEU A 401 -22.75 4.05 -3.03
N GLY A 402 -23.06 3.12 -2.14
CA GLY A 402 -24.23 2.23 -2.27
C GLY A 402 -24.05 1.06 -3.24
N ASN A 403 -22.84 0.90 -3.81
CA ASN A 403 -22.53 -0.19 -4.74
C ASN A 403 -22.24 -1.54 -4.04
N THR A 404 -22.02 -1.51 -2.72
CA THR A 404 -21.67 -2.67 -1.88
C THR A 404 -22.51 -2.68 -0.62
N LYS A 405 -22.57 -3.81 0.11
CA LYS A 405 -23.15 -3.80 1.47
C LYS A 405 -22.28 -2.97 2.42
N PRO A 406 -22.86 -2.24 3.40
CA PRO A 406 -22.10 -1.55 4.43
C PRO A 406 -21.16 -2.51 5.17
N LEU A 407 -20.04 -1.99 5.66
CA LEU A 407 -18.98 -2.78 6.31
C LEU A 407 -18.31 -3.82 5.39
N ASN A 408 -18.44 -3.72 4.07
CA ASN A 408 -17.63 -4.53 3.16
C ASN A 408 -16.13 -4.32 3.49
N PRO A 409 -15.35 -5.39 3.75
CA PRO A 409 -13.95 -5.28 4.14
C PRO A 409 -13.03 -4.72 3.04
N TYR A 410 -13.51 -4.65 1.79
CA TYR A 410 -12.74 -4.18 0.65
C TYR A 410 -13.28 -2.84 0.16
N LEU A 411 -12.51 -1.80 0.40
CA LEU A 411 -12.84 -0.43 0.06
C LEU A 411 -12.02 -0.03 -1.17
N ASN A 412 -12.70 0.33 -2.24
CA ASN A 412 -12.14 1.12 -3.33
C ASN A 412 -12.68 2.55 -3.20
N ILE A 413 -11.79 3.46 -2.80
CA ILE A 413 -12.06 4.81 -2.34
C ILE A 413 -11.53 5.78 -3.40
N TYR A 414 -12.44 6.54 -4.00
CA TYR A 414 -12.09 7.60 -4.94
C TYR A 414 -11.90 8.92 -4.19
N VAL A 415 -10.72 9.52 -4.31
CA VAL A 415 -10.26 10.60 -3.42
C VAL A 415 -10.25 11.94 -4.14
N ASP A 416 -10.86 12.95 -3.52
CA ASP A 416 -10.87 14.34 -4.01
C ASP A 416 -9.43 14.85 -4.23
N GLY A 417 -9.20 15.49 -5.38
CA GLY A 417 -7.90 16.03 -5.77
C GLY A 417 -7.37 17.19 -4.91
N LYS A 418 -8.11 17.65 -3.89
CA LYS A 418 -7.62 18.57 -2.85
C LYS A 418 -6.88 17.82 -1.74
N LEU A 419 -7.24 16.55 -1.49
CA LEU A 419 -6.62 15.73 -0.46
C LEU A 419 -5.35 15.04 -0.97
N ILE A 420 -5.39 14.53 -2.20
CA ILE A 420 -4.23 13.99 -2.91
C ILE A 420 -4.07 14.77 -4.22
N PRO A 421 -3.14 15.75 -4.30
CA PRO A 421 -3.08 16.67 -5.42
C PRO A 421 -2.53 16.07 -6.72
N ASP A 422 -1.79 14.96 -6.64
CA ASP A 422 -1.23 14.26 -7.80
C ASP A 422 -0.88 12.78 -7.47
N HIS A 423 -0.22 12.09 -8.39
CA HIS A 423 0.14 10.66 -8.24
C HIS A 423 1.13 10.39 -7.08
N ILE A 424 2.03 11.33 -6.79
CA ILE A 424 3.21 11.13 -5.93
C ILE A 424 2.99 11.71 -4.53
N LYS A 425 2.30 12.85 -4.42
CA LYS A 425 2.03 13.57 -3.16
C LYS A 425 0.88 12.92 -2.38
N ILE A 426 1.07 11.66 -2.00
CA ILE A 426 0.07 10.83 -1.32
C ILE A 426 0.05 11.02 0.21
N TRP A 427 1.02 11.75 0.76
CA TRP A 427 1.27 11.86 2.20
C TRP A 427 0.78 13.17 2.83
N GLY A 428 -0.09 13.93 2.15
CA GLY A 428 -0.67 15.16 2.70
C GLY A 428 -1.33 14.95 4.06
N ASP A 429 -1.32 15.97 4.92
CA ASP A 429 -1.69 15.85 6.35
C ASP A 429 -3.04 15.14 6.57
N SER A 430 -4.09 15.57 5.87
CA SER A 430 -5.44 14.99 5.99
C SER A 430 -5.51 13.52 5.58
N ILE A 431 -4.72 13.11 4.58
CA ILE A 431 -4.65 11.70 4.14
C ILE A 431 -3.83 10.88 5.12
N SER A 432 -2.71 11.42 5.61
CA SER A 432 -1.92 10.79 6.65
C SER A 432 -2.73 10.62 7.94
N ASP A 433 -3.61 11.57 8.29
CA ASP A 433 -4.56 11.45 9.41
C ASP A 433 -5.65 10.41 9.17
N PHE A 434 -6.18 10.32 7.95
CA PHE A 434 -7.14 9.28 7.58
C PHE A 434 -6.52 7.88 7.61
N ILE A 435 -5.32 7.70 7.05
CA ILE A 435 -4.58 6.43 7.09
C ILE A 435 -4.30 6.03 8.54
N ARG A 436 -3.86 6.98 9.36
CA ARG A 436 -3.70 6.78 10.81
C ARG A 436 -5.00 6.29 11.43
N ASP A 437 -6.13 6.94 11.15
CA ASP A 437 -7.43 6.53 11.71
C ASP A 437 -7.82 5.11 11.29
N LEU A 438 -7.56 4.71 10.03
CA LEU A 438 -7.74 3.34 9.57
C LEU A 438 -6.82 2.35 10.30
N ILE A 439 -5.56 2.70 10.51
CA ILE A 439 -4.59 1.89 11.26
C ILE A 439 -5.07 1.70 12.70
N VAL A 440 -5.51 2.77 13.36
CA VAL A 440 -6.02 2.70 14.72
C VAL A 440 -7.28 1.84 14.76
N LEU A 441 -8.23 2.07 13.86
CA LEU A 441 -9.46 1.29 13.74
C LEU A 441 -9.18 -0.22 13.60
N SER A 442 -8.28 -0.60 12.69
CA SER A 442 -7.90 -1.99 12.41
C SER A 442 -7.01 -2.61 13.50
N SER A 443 -6.36 -1.80 14.33
CA SER A 443 -5.41 -2.28 15.35
C SER A 443 -5.98 -2.33 16.77
N LEU A 444 -7.10 -1.66 17.06
CA LEU A 444 -7.72 -1.66 18.38
C LEU A 444 -8.17 -3.07 18.80
N PRO A 445 -8.07 -3.46 20.09
CA PRO A 445 -8.57 -4.74 20.57
C PRO A 445 -10.05 -4.91 20.25
N VAL A 446 -10.47 -6.10 19.81
CA VAL A 446 -11.91 -6.43 19.77
C VAL A 446 -12.38 -6.48 21.21
N GLN A 447 -13.29 -5.58 21.60
CA GLN A 447 -13.98 -5.68 22.86
C GLN A 447 -14.87 -6.91 22.74
N ASN A 448 -14.47 -8.03 23.35
CA ASN A 448 -15.36 -9.17 23.49
C ASN A 448 -16.49 -8.72 24.44
N GLY A 449 -17.58 -8.24 23.86
CA GLY A 449 -18.84 -8.15 24.58
C GLY A 449 -19.13 -9.54 25.11
N LYS A 450 -19.29 -9.67 26.43
CA LYS A 450 -19.89 -10.86 27.03
C LYS A 450 -21.29 -10.97 26.43
N HIS A 451 -21.46 -11.86 25.48
CA HIS A 451 -22.76 -12.31 25.01
C HIS A 451 -23.30 -13.38 25.94
#